data_AF-A0A7Y2ITV4-F1
#
_entry.id   AF-A0A7Y2ITV4-F1
#
_cell.length_a   1.000
_cell.length_b   1.000
_cell.length_c   1.000
_cell.angle_alpha   90.00
_cell.angle_beta   90.00
_cell.angle_gamma   90.00
#
_symmetry.space_group_name_H-M   'P 1'
#
loop_
_entity.id
_entity.type
_entity.pdbx_description
1 polymer ?
#
loop_
_entity_poly.entity_id
_entity_poly.type
_entity_poly.pdbx_seq_one_letter_code
_entity_poly.pdbx_strand_id
1 'polypeptide(L)'
;MTDRQRHILGIGAAAIGTALVFIGSLFAHFTGLPETNNLGVEIYSFIPRGWLWVLLGQIIAVTGSQIALLGIAIAFLWNRELTWARASIGAFLFTAEMIVLFGIIPNQWLTLAQTQWQWTPQKLFLTLPSWLTLNNEVSLSYAALKDIVSGTYAAVLLGAIAITMVKWQDYQKKAAEKAKETKVSIYGRPMRVPGDES
;
A
#
# COMPACT_ATOMS: atom_id res chain seq x y z
N MET A 1 5.02 4.31 -26.50
CA MET A 1 4.29 3.07 -26.20
C MET A 1 2.88 3.21 -26.71
N THR A 2 2.37 2.25 -27.49
CA THR A 2 1.02 2.32 -28.07
C THR A 2 -0.05 1.94 -27.05
N ASP A 3 -1.30 2.35 -27.28
CA ASP A 3 -2.43 2.03 -26.39
C ASP A 3 -2.65 0.52 -26.24
N ARG A 4 -2.45 -0.24 -27.33
CA ARG A 4 -2.49 -1.71 -27.31
C ARG A 4 -1.38 -2.30 -26.43
N GLN A 5 -0.15 -1.79 -26.55
CA GLN A 5 0.97 -2.24 -25.71
C GLN A 5 0.71 -1.93 -24.23
N ARG A 6 0.14 -0.76 -23.90
CA ARG A 6 -0.26 -0.40 -22.54
C ARG A 6 -1.31 -1.34 -21.97
N HIS A 7 -2.33 -1.65 -22.76
CA HIS A 7 -3.38 -2.53 -22.30
C HIS A 7 -2.86 -3.95 -22.03
N ILE A 8 -2.01 -4.48 -22.92
CA ILE A 8 -1.41 -5.81 -22.75
C ILE A 8 -0.49 -5.83 -21.54
N LEU A 9 0.36 -4.80 -21.37
CA LEU A 9 1.22 -4.67 -20.20
C LEU A 9 0.41 -4.65 -18.90
N GLY A 10 -0.64 -3.84 -18.84
CA GLY A 10 -1.48 -3.72 -17.66
C GLY A 10 -2.20 -5.02 -17.32
N ILE A 11 -2.76 -5.73 -18.32
CA ILE A 11 -3.37 -7.05 -18.10
C ILE A 11 -2.32 -8.06 -17.63
N GLY A 12 -1.16 -8.10 -18.28
CA GLY A 12 -0.07 -9.02 -17.91
C GLY A 12 0.39 -8.79 -16.48
N ALA A 13 0.61 -7.54 -16.09
CA ALA A 13 0.92 -7.17 -14.72
C ALA A 13 -0.21 -7.57 -13.75
N ALA A 14 -1.48 -7.30 -14.10
CA ALA A 14 -2.62 -7.68 -13.28
C ALA A 14 -2.68 -9.20 -13.02
N ALA A 15 -2.45 -10.00 -14.06
CA ALA A 15 -2.41 -11.46 -13.98
C ALA A 15 -1.24 -11.96 -13.13
N ILE A 16 -0.03 -11.44 -13.35
CA ILE A 16 1.17 -11.79 -12.58
C ILE A 16 0.98 -11.43 -11.10
N GLY A 17 0.50 -10.22 -10.82
CA GLY A 17 0.23 -9.76 -9.47
C GLY A 17 -0.77 -10.66 -8.76
N THR A 18 -1.87 -11.02 -9.42
CA THR A 18 -2.89 -11.93 -8.87
C THR A 18 -2.31 -13.33 -8.59
N ALA A 19 -1.47 -13.86 -9.49
CA ALA A 19 -0.79 -15.12 -9.26
C ALA A 19 0.15 -15.06 -8.05
N LEU A 20 0.88 -13.96 -7.89
CA LEU A 20 1.75 -13.74 -6.73
C LEU A 20 0.97 -13.62 -5.41
N VAL A 21 -0.19 -12.96 -5.41
CA VAL A 21 -1.10 -12.93 -4.25
C VAL A 21 -1.46 -14.35 -3.84
N PHE A 22 -1.87 -15.18 -4.80
CA PHE A 22 -2.26 -16.56 -4.55
C PHE A 22 -1.10 -17.41 -4.03
N ILE A 23 0.04 -17.37 -4.71
CA ILE A 23 1.26 -18.11 -4.33
C ILE A 23 1.73 -17.69 -2.93
N GLY A 24 1.85 -16.39 -2.68
CA GLY A 24 2.28 -15.85 -1.39
C GLY A 24 1.32 -16.21 -0.26
N SER A 25 0.00 -16.16 -0.52
CA SER A 25 -1.03 -16.53 0.47
C SER A 25 -1.00 -18.01 0.80
N LEU A 26 -0.86 -18.88 -0.21
CA LEU A 26 -0.72 -20.32 0.01
C LEU A 26 0.56 -20.63 0.78
N PHE A 27 1.69 -20.02 0.41
CA PHE A 27 2.95 -20.21 1.10
C PHE A 27 2.85 -19.78 2.58
N ALA A 28 2.29 -18.59 2.85
CA ALA A 28 2.07 -18.12 4.22
C ALA A 28 1.13 -19.05 5.01
N HIS A 29 0.08 -19.55 4.37
CA HIS A 29 -0.85 -20.49 4.99
C HIS A 29 -0.14 -21.79 5.40
N PHE A 30 0.53 -22.45 4.46
CA PHE A 30 1.17 -23.74 4.71
C PHE A 30 2.33 -23.65 5.71
N THR A 31 3.10 -22.56 5.68
CA THR A 31 4.24 -22.36 6.61
C THR A 31 3.78 -21.97 8.02
N GLY A 32 2.55 -21.47 8.16
CA GLY A 32 1.92 -21.13 9.43
C GLY A 32 1.11 -22.26 10.08
N LEU A 33 0.99 -23.42 9.43
CA LEU A 33 0.34 -24.61 10.00
C LEU A 33 1.16 -25.19 11.16
N PRO A 34 0.52 -25.88 12.12
CA PRO A 34 1.23 -26.66 13.13
C PRO A 34 2.03 -27.80 12.48
N GLU A 35 3.10 -28.23 13.16
CA GLU A 35 3.96 -29.32 12.69
C GLU A 35 3.26 -30.68 12.72
N THR A 36 2.36 -30.88 13.68
CA THR A 36 1.63 -32.14 13.88
C THR A 36 0.12 -31.93 13.77
N ASN A 37 -0.59 -32.94 13.30
CA ASN A 37 -2.05 -32.97 13.37
C ASN A 37 -2.54 -33.29 14.81
N ASN A 38 -3.87 -33.35 14.98
CA ASN A 38 -4.51 -33.66 16.27
C ASN A 38 -4.18 -35.07 16.82
N LEU A 39 -3.55 -35.94 16.03
CA LEU A 39 -3.13 -37.29 16.41
C LEU A 39 -1.61 -37.35 16.69
N GLY A 40 -0.91 -36.23 16.66
CA GLY A 40 0.54 -36.15 16.86
C GLY A 40 1.38 -36.60 15.65
N VAL A 41 0.76 -36.80 14.49
CA VAL A 41 1.47 -37.17 13.26
C VAL A 41 1.97 -35.91 12.56
N GLU A 42 3.25 -35.89 12.19
CA GLU A 42 3.84 -34.79 11.43
C GLU A 42 3.15 -34.60 10.08
N ILE A 43 2.84 -33.35 9.75
CA ILE A 43 2.20 -32.97 8.49
C ILE A 43 3.13 -32.08 7.66
N TYR A 44 3.32 -32.46 6.40
CA TYR A 44 4.14 -31.76 5.42
C TYR A 44 5.55 -31.41 5.94
N SER A 45 6.31 -32.42 6.37
CA SER A 45 7.64 -32.27 6.99
C SER A 45 8.68 -31.55 6.12
N PHE A 46 8.47 -31.50 4.79
CA PHE A 46 9.34 -30.77 3.87
C PHE A 46 9.05 -29.25 3.82
N ILE A 47 7.95 -28.77 4.39
CA ILE A 47 7.58 -27.35 4.37
C ILE A 47 8.20 -26.67 5.61
N PRO A 48 8.99 -25.59 5.42
CA PRO A 48 9.59 -24.91 6.55
C PRO A 48 8.52 -24.23 7.43
N ARG A 49 8.80 -24.13 8.73
CA ARG A 49 7.87 -23.65 9.76
C ARG A 49 8.41 -22.40 10.44
N GLY A 50 7.49 -21.59 10.95
CA GLY A 50 7.78 -20.44 11.77
C GLY A 50 7.47 -19.10 11.11
N TRP A 51 7.44 -18.06 11.94
CA TRP A 51 6.94 -16.74 11.56
C TRP A 51 7.69 -16.08 10.40
N LEU A 52 8.99 -16.37 10.24
CA LEU A 52 9.79 -15.77 9.18
C LEU A 52 9.28 -16.21 7.80
N TRP A 53 8.94 -17.49 7.65
CA TRP A 53 8.41 -18.03 6.39
C TRP A 53 7.01 -17.52 6.10
N VAL A 54 6.18 -17.39 7.14
CA VAL A 54 4.86 -16.76 7.03
C VAL A 54 5.01 -15.32 6.54
N LEU A 55 5.93 -14.55 7.14
CA LEU A 55 6.19 -13.15 6.76
C LEU A 55 6.66 -13.04 5.30
N LEU A 56 7.54 -13.93 4.84
CA LEU A 56 7.98 -13.95 3.44
C LEU A 56 6.81 -14.19 2.48
N GLY A 57 5.92 -15.15 2.80
CA GLY A 57 4.70 -15.37 2.02
C GLY A 57 3.78 -14.15 2.00
N GLN A 58 3.64 -13.46 3.14
CA GLN A 58 2.86 -12.22 3.24
C GLN A 58 3.48 -11.08 2.43
N ILE A 59 4.81 -10.91 2.44
CA ILE A 59 5.50 -9.90 1.63
C ILE A 59 5.29 -10.17 0.14
N ILE A 60 5.38 -11.43 -0.29
CA ILE A 60 5.08 -11.83 -1.67
C ILE A 60 3.63 -11.49 -2.02
N ALA A 61 2.68 -11.81 -1.13
CA ALA A 61 1.27 -11.53 -1.36
C ALA A 61 0.96 -10.03 -1.45
N VAL A 62 1.51 -9.22 -0.54
CA VAL A 62 1.38 -7.76 -0.58
C VAL A 62 2.02 -7.20 -1.85
N THR A 63 3.23 -7.65 -2.21
CA THR A 63 3.88 -7.20 -3.45
C THR A 63 3.06 -7.57 -4.68
N GLY A 64 2.50 -8.78 -4.71
CA GLY A 64 1.59 -9.23 -5.75
C GLY A 64 0.35 -8.36 -5.86
N SER A 65 -0.24 -7.95 -4.74
CA SER A 65 -1.43 -7.08 -4.75
C SER A 65 -1.11 -5.70 -5.32
N GLN A 66 0.05 -5.13 -5.00
CA GLN A 66 0.50 -3.85 -5.57
C GLN A 66 0.69 -3.93 -7.09
N ILE A 67 1.33 -5.00 -7.56
CA ILE A 67 1.50 -5.25 -9.00
C ILE A 67 0.12 -5.43 -9.68
N ALA A 68 -0.81 -6.12 -9.01
CA ALA A 68 -2.15 -6.34 -9.55
C ALA A 68 -2.93 -5.03 -9.70
N LEU A 69 -3.00 -4.23 -8.63
CA LEU A 69 -3.71 -2.95 -8.59
C LEU A 69 -3.12 -1.97 -9.62
N LEU A 70 -1.79 -1.86 -9.68
CA LEU A 70 -1.11 -1.03 -10.66
C LEU A 70 -1.36 -1.51 -12.10
N GLY A 71 -1.33 -2.82 -12.33
CA GLY A 71 -1.63 -3.40 -13.64
C GLY A 71 -3.03 -3.05 -14.13
N ILE A 72 -4.04 -3.15 -13.25
CA ILE A 72 -5.42 -2.76 -13.56
C ILE A 72 -5.49 -1.26 -13.84
N ALA A 73 -4.84 -0.42 -13.03
CA ALA A 73 -4.81 1.03 -13.26
C ALA A 73 -4.18 1.38 -14.62
N ILE A 74 -3.07 0.74 -15.00
CA ILE A 74 -2.40 0.94 -16.30
C ILE A 74 -3.31 0.49 -17.46
N ALA A 75 -3.97 -0.66 -17.33
CA ALA A 75 -4.82 -1.21 -18.38
C ALA A 75 -6.05 -0.32 -18.65
N PHE A 76 -6.73 0.11 -17.58
CA PHE A 76 -8.08 0.65 -17.67
C PHE A 76 -8.21 2.15 -17.38
N LEU A 77 -7.28 2.75 -16.62
CA LEU A 77 -7.40 4.13 -16.13
C LEU A 77 -6.35 5.06 -16.74
N TRP A 78 -5.12 4.59 -16.93
CA TRP A 78 -4.01 5.45 -17.35
C TRP A 78 -4.24 6.06 -18.73
N ASN A 79 -4.20 7.39 -18.79
CA ASN A 79 -4.37 8.19 -20.01
C ASN A 79 -5.63 7.82 -20.81
N ARG A 80 -6.72 7.53 -20.11
CA ARG A 80 -8.04 7.27 -20.72
C ARG A 80 -9.08 8.22 -20.14
N GLU A 81 -10.09 8.52 -20.93
CA GLU A 81 -11.23 9.32 -20.47
C GLU A 81 -11.96 8.63 -19.31
N LEU A 82 -12.26 9.40 -18.26
CA LEU A 82 -12.98 8.93 -17.09
C LEU A 82 -14.49 8.87 -17.38
N THR A 83 -14.94 7.70 -17.85
CA THR A 83 -16.36 7.36 -17.85
C THR A 83 -16.80 6.91 -16.47
N TRP A 84 -18.11 6.88 -16.19
CA TRP A 84 -18.67 6.36 -14.94
C TRP A 84 -18.09 4.98 -14.57
N ALA A 85 -18.04 4.05 -15.53
CA ALA A 85 -17.49 2.71 -15.30
C ALA A 85 -16.00 2.75 -14.89
N ARG A 86 -15.17 3.57 -15.54
CA ARG A 86 -13.75 3.72 -15.20
C ARG A 86 -13.55 4.43 -13.86
N ALA A 87 -14.39 5.41 -13.54
CA ALA A 87 -14.38 6.05 -12.24
C ALA A 87 -14.71 5.06 -11.12
N SER A 88 -15.69 4.17 -11.33
CA SER A 88 -16.00 3.09 -10.38
C SER A 88 -14.82 2.12 -10.19
N ILE A 89 -14.10 1.76 -11.26
CA ILE A 89 -12.87 0.95 -11.15
C ILE A 89 -11.82 1.70 -10.32
N GLY A 90 -11.60 2.99 -10.58
CA GLY A 90 -10.66 3.81 -9.81
C GLY A 90 -11.00 3.85 -8.32
N ALA A 91 -12.28 4.05 -7.99
CA ALA A 91 -12.75 4.04 -6.60
C ALA A 91 -12.56 2.67 -5.93
N PHE A 92 -12.82 1.57 -6.66
CA PHE A 92 -12.57 0.23 -6.17
C PHE A 92 -11.10 -0.02 -5.87
N LEU A 93 -10.19 0.33 -6.81
CA LEU A 93 -8.75 0.16 -6.61
C LEU A 93 -8.24 0.97 -5.42
N PHE A 94 -8.68 2.23 -5.29
CA PHE A 94 -8.32 3.07 -4.15
C PHE A 94 -8.81 2.45 -2.83
N THR A 95 -10.05 1.97 -2.79
CA THR A 95 -10.61 1.34 -1.59
C THR A 95 -9.86 0.06 -1.22
N ALA A 96 -9.57 -0.79 -2.22
CA ALA A 96 -8.78 -2.00 -2.01
C ALA A 96 -7.39 -1.67 -1.45
N GLU A 97 -6.73 -0.65 -1.99
CA GLU A 97 -5.43 -0.19 -1.51
C GLU A 97 -5.50 0.33 -0.07
N MET A 98 -6.53 1.11 0.28
CA MET A 98 -6.73 1.57 1.65
C MET A 98 -6.93 0.41 2.63
N ILE A 99 -7.63 -0.66 2.23
CA ILE A 99 -7.78 -1.87 3.05
C ILE A 99 -6.42 -2.55 3.27
N VAL A 100 -5.58 -2.66 2.23
CA VAL A 100 -4.23 -3.23 2.37
C VAL A 100 -3.40 -2.39 3.34
N LEU A 101 -3.35 -1.07 3.11
CA LEU A 101 -2.48 -0.16 3.84
C LEU A 101 -2.89 0.03 5.30
N PHE A 102 -4.20 0.16 5.60
CA PHE A 102 -4.69 0.47 6.94
C PHE A 102 -5.33 -0.71 7.67
N GLY A 103 -5.78 -1.73 6.95
CA GLY A 103 -6.35 -2.94 7.53
C GLY A 103 -5.31 -4.04 7.66
N ILE A 104 -4.79 -4.49 6.52
CA ILE A 104 -3.97 -5.72 6.47
C ILE A 104 -2.59 -5.50 7.09
N ILE A 105 -1.83 -4.52 6.62
CA ILE A 105 -0.44 -4.32 7.07
C ILE A 105 -0.35 -4.05 8.58
N PRO A 106 -1.16 -3.15 9.19
CA PRO A 106 -1.12 -2.92 10.63
C PRO A 106 -1.52 -4.16 11.42
N ASN A 107 -2.53 -4.91 10.97
CA ASN A 107 -2.95 -6.14 11.63
C ASN A 107 -1.83 -7.20 11.63
N GLN A 108 -1.11 -7.36 10.53
CA GLN A 108 0.01 -8.31 10.46
C GLN A 108 1.19 -7.88 11.34
N TRP A 109 1.51 -6.59 11.38
CA TRP A 109 2.51 -6.05 12.30
C TRP A 109 2.15 -6.35 13.77
N LEU A 110 0.91 -6.04 14.18
CA LEU A 110 0.45 -6.29 15.53
C LEU A 110 0.49 -7.77 15.88
N THR A 111 0.02 -8.63 14.97
CA THR A 111 0.05 -10.08 15.13
C THR A 111 1.49 -10.57 15.35
N LEU A 112 2.43 -10.13 14.52
CA LEU A 112 3.83 -10.51 14.62
C LEU A 112 4.45 -10.06 15.95
N ALA A 113 4.28 -8.79 16.31
CA ALA A 113 4.83 -8.21 17.52
C ALA A 113 4.25 -8.86 18.79
N GLN A 114 2.95 -9.15 18.82
CA GLN A 114 2.27 -9.70 20.00
C GLN A 114 2.47 -11.21 20.13
N THR A 115 2.27 -11.97 19.05
CA THR A 115 2.25 -13.44 19.13
C THR A 115 3.63 -14.07 19.00
N GLN A 116 4.47 -13.55 18.09
CA GLN A 116 5.76 -14.16 17.76
C GLN A 116 6.88 -13.57 18.59
N TRP A 117 6.95 -12.24 18.64
CA TRP A 117 8.03 -11.55 19.38
C TRP A 117 7.71 -11.29 20.84
N GLN A 118 6.44 -11.48 21.23
CA GLN A 118 5.96 -11.30 22.59
C GLN A 118 6.36 -9.93 23.14
N TRP A 119 6.08 -8.87 22.38
CA TRP A 119 6.27 -7.49 22.80
C TRP A 119 5.24 -7.12 23.87
N THR A 120 5.52 -7.55 25.09
CA THR A 120 4.67 -7.37 26.27
C THR A 120 5.06 -6.12 27.06
N PRO A 121 4.16 -5.60 27.91
CA PRO A 121 4.47 -4.47 28.79
C PRO A 121 5.61 -4.74 29.78
N GLN A 122 5.83 -6.00 30.15
CA GLN A 122 6.87 -6.40 31.10
C GLN A 122 8.26 -6.45 30.47
N LYS A 123 8.35 -6.54 29.14
CA LYS A 123 9.63 -6.57 28.43
C LYS A 123 10.11 -5.14 28.20
N LEU A 124 11.16 -4.74 28.89
CA LEU A 124 11.76 -3.42 28.77
C LEU A 124 12.50 -3.29 27.43
N PHE A 125 12.23 -2.20 26.71
CA PHE A 125 12.92 -1.83 25.48
C PHE A 125 14.04 -0.83 25.76
N LEU A 126 13.73 0.26 26.48
CA LEU A 126 14.67 1.33 26.77
C LEU A 126 14.36 1.96 28.13
N THR A 127 15.35 2.05 29.01
CA THR A 127 15.26 2.85 30.23
C THR A 127 15.91 4.20 29.98
N LEU A 128 15.18 5.28 30.26
CA LEU A 128 15.68 6.63 30.04
C LEU A 128 16.60 7.03 31.20
N PRO A 129 17.74 7.70 30.92
CA PRO A 129 18.59 8.26 31.97
C PRO A 129 17.81 9.21 32.88
N SER A 130 18.04 9.11 34.19
CA SER A 130 17.31 9.88 35.21
C SER A 130 17.39 11.40 35.04
N TRP A 131 18.49 11.91 34.47
CA TRP A 131 18.65 13.34 34.19
C TRP A 131 17.72 13.85 33.06
N LEU A 132 17.23 12.98 32.17
CA LEU A 132 16.24 13.31 31.15
C LEU A 132 14.80 13.24 31.66
N THR A 133 14.58 12.62 32.82
CA THR A 133 13.26 12.29 33.36
C THR A 133 13.01 12.98 34.71
N LEU A 134 13.71 14.07 34.99
CA LEU A 134 13.58 14.83 36.26
C LEU A 134 13.82 13.94 37.49
N ASN A 135 14.80 13.05 37.40
CA ASN A 135 15.18 12.06 38.41
C ASN A 135 14.12 10.97 38.68
N ASN A 136 13.20 10.73 37.74
CA ASN A 136 12.22 9.63 37.82
C ASN A 136 12.71 8.39 37.05
N GLU A 137 12.28 7.20 37.49
CA GLU A 137 12.45 5.98 36.73
C GLU A 137 11.37 5.88 35.64
N VAL A 138 11.75 6.24 34.40
CA VAL A 138 10.87 6.10 33.23
C VAL A 138 11.49 5.11 32.26
N SER A 139 10.74 4.07 31.95
CA SER A 139 11.16 3.03 31.01
C SER A 139 10.08 2.79 29.96
N LEU A 140 10.51 2.63 28.72
CA LEU A 140 9.69 2.22 27.60
C LEU A 140 9.68 0.70 27.49
N SER A 141 8.49 0.12 27.42
CA SER A 141 8.31 -1.31 27.15
C SER A 141 8.27 -1.59 25.65
N TYR A 142 8.47 -2.84 25.27
CA TYR A 142 8.25 -3.29 23.90
C TYR A 142 6.79 -3.16 23.46
N ALA A 143 5.84 -3.24 24.40
CA ALA A 143 4.44 -2.91 24.11
C ALA A 143 4.28 -1.45 23.68
N ALA A 144 4.91 -0.51 24.39
CA ALA A 144 4.91 0.90 23.99
C ALA A 144 5.57 1.10 22.62
N LEU A 145 6.67 0.40 22.33
CA LEU A 145 7.32 0.45 21.02
C LEU A 145 6.39 -0.05 19.89
N LYS A 146 5.68 -1.17 20.09
CA LYS A 146 4.69 -1.71 19.14
C LYS A 146 3.63 -0.67 18.78
N ASP A 147 3.11 0.01 19.80
CA ASP A 147 2.03 1.00 19.65
C ASP A 147 2.56 2.27 18.95
N ILE A 148 3.77 2.72 19.30
CA ILE A 148 4.44 3.85 18.63
C ILE A 148 4.64 3.54 17.13
N VAL A 149 5.12 2.35 16.78
CA VAL A 149 5.32 1.97 15.37
C VAL A 149 3.99 1.98 14.62
N SER A 150 2.93 1.40 15.21
CA SER A 150 1.60 1.35 14.60
C SER A 150 1.00 2.75 14.39
N GLY A 151 1.09 3.61 15.42
CA GLY A 151 0.58 4.98 15.37
C GLY A 151 1.36 5.85 14.38
N THR A 152 2.70 5.74 14.38
CA THR A 152 3.57 6.48 13.47
C THR A 152 3.33 6.06 12.02
N TYR A 153 3.20 4.76 11.77
CA TYR A 153 2.89 4.23 10.44
C TYR A 153 1.58 4.83 9.90
N ALA A 154 0.50 4.82 10.70
CA ALA A 154 -0.78 5.38 10.28
C ALA A 154 -0.69 6.89 10.01
N ALA A 155 -0.02 7.65 10.89
CA ALA A 155 0.16 9.09 10.73
C ALA A 155 0.96 9.45 9.46
N VAL A 156 2.07 8.75 9.22
CA VAL A 156 2.92 8.95 8.04
C VAL A 156 2.16 8.63 6.76
N LEU A 157 1.42 7.51 6.73
CA LEU A 157 0.63 7.15 5.54
C LEU A 157 -0.48 8.14 5.25
N LEU A 158 -1.23 8.58 6.27
CA LEU A 158 -2.26 9.60 6.10
C LEU A 158 -1.65 10.90 5.54
N GLY A 159 -0.51 11.33 6.09
CA GLY A 159 0.24 12.48 5.58
C GLY A 159 0.68 12.29 4.13
N ALA A 160 1.24 11.13 3.79
CA ALA A 160 1.69 10.82 2.43
C ALA A 160 0.54 10.83 1.42
N ILE A 161 -0.63 10.26 1.77
CA ILE A 161 -1.83 10.27 0.93
C ILE A 161 -2.32 11.70 0.73
N ALA A 162 -2.43 12.49 1.80
CA ALA A 162 -2.88 13.88 1.71
C ALA A 162 -1.95 14.71 0.81
N ILE A 163 -0.62 14.61 1.01
CA ILE A 163 0.37 15.29 0.17
C ILE A 163 0.24 14.85 -1.30
N THR A 164 0.05 13.56 -1.55
CA THR A 164 -0.11 13.03 -2.91
C THR A 164 -1.37 13.57 -3.57
N MET A 165 -2.49 13.63 -2.85
CA MET A 165 -3.74 14.21 -3.36
C MET A 165 -3.61 15.70 -3.65
N VAL A 166 -2.96 16.48 -2.79
CA VAL A 166 -2.71 17.92 -3.03
C VAL A 166 -1.86 18.11 -4.28
N LYS A 167 -0.73 17.41 -4.39
CA LYS A 167 0.14 17.47 -5.57
C LYS A 167 -0.59 17.06 -6.85
N TRP A 168 -1.46 16.05 -6.77
CA TRP A 168 -2.27 15.61 -7.90
C TRP A 168 -3.28 16.66 -8.33
N GLN A 169 -3.97 17.31 -7.38
CA GLN A 169 -4.89 18.41 -7.70
C GLN A 169 -4.17 19.57 -8.38
N ASP A 170 -2.99 19.95 -7.89
CA ASP A 170 -2.20 21.02 -8.51
C ASP A 170 -1.71 20.66 -9.91
N TYR A 171 -1.31 19.41 -10.12
CA TYR A 171 -0.99 18.89 -11.45
C TYR A 171 -2.18 19.01 -12.41
N GLN A 172 -3.38 18.62 -11.97
CA GLN A 172 -4.60 18.72 -12.78
C GLN A 172 -4.98 20.18 -13.10
N LYS A 173 -4.84 21.10 -12.13
CA LYS A 173 -5.06 22.53 -12.36
C LYS A 173 -4.13 23.09 -13.44
N LYS A 174 -2.82 22.82 -13.33
CA LYS A 174 -1.83 23.24 -14.32
C LYS A 174 -2.08 22.63 -15.70
N ALA A 175 -2.46 21.36 -15.76
CA ALA A 175 -2.83 20.71 -17.01
C ALA A 175 -4.05 21.40 -17.66
N ALA A 176 -5.05 21.77 -16.86
CA ALA A 176 -6.23 22.49 -17.34
C ALA A 176 -5.92 23.92 -17.80
N GLU A 177 -5.02 24.64 -17.13
CA GLU A 177 -4.56 25.98 -17.53
C GLU A 177 -3.83 25.92 -18.88
N LYS A 178 -2.87 25.00 -19.03
CA LYS A 178 -2.14 24.80 -20.29
C LYS A 178 -3.07 24.46 -21.46
N ALA A 179 -4.11 23.66 -21.21
CA ALA A 179 -5.11 23.33 -22.23
C ALA A 179 -5.93 24.55 -22.68
N LYS A 180 -6.14 25.55 -21.80
CA LYS A 180 -6.85 26.80 -22.12
C LYS A 180 -6.01 27.77 -22.96
N GLU A 181 -4.68 27.70 -22.90
CA GLU A 181 -3.77 28.57 -23.66
C GLU A 181 -3.67 28.15 -25.14
N THR A 182 -3.76 26.85 -25.43
CA THR A 182 -3.90 26.35 -26.81
C THR A 182 -5.32 26.54 -27.35
N LYS A 183 -5.65 27.78 -27.74
CA LYS A 183 -6.91 28.12 -28.41
C LYS A 183 -6.63 28.68 -29.80
N VAL A 184 -6.32 27.81 -30.75
CA VAL A 184 -6.66 28.12 -32.14
C VAL A 184 -8.18 27.95 -32.24
N SER A 185 -8.89 28.97 -32.72
CA SER A 185 -10.34 28.90 -32.88
C SER A 185 -10.72 27.80 -33.88
N ILE A 186 -11.98 27.39 -33.89
CA ILE A 186 -12.56 26.44 -34.86
C ILE A 186 -12.32 26.91 -36.32
N TYR A 187 -12.03 28.20 -36.52
CA TYR A 187 -11.73 28.83 -37.79
C TYR A 187 -10.23 29.07 -38.04
N GLY A 188 -9.33 28.46 -37.27
CA GLY A 188 -7.88 28.54 -37.49
C GLY A 188 -7.21 29.84 -37.01
N ARG A 189 -7.93 30.73 -36.32
CA ARG A 189 -7.39 32.00 -35.83
C ARG A 189 -6.88 31.89 -34.39
N PRO A 190 -5.69 32.42 -34.04
CA PRO A 190 -5.26 32.48 -32.65
C PRO A 190 -6.25 33.34 -31.84
N MET A 191 -6.77 32.79 -30.74
CA MET A 191 -7.67 33.54 -29.86
C MET A 191 -6.85 34.42 -28.92
N ARG A 192 -7.26 35.68 -28.76
CA ARG A 192 -6.65 36.57 -27.76
C ARG A 192 -6.94 36.04 -26.36
N VAL A 193 -5.92 36.04 -25.51
CA VAL A 193 -6.03 35.69 -24.10
C VAL A 193 -6.82 36.83 -23.42
N PRO A 194 -7.78 36.53 -22.52
CA PRO A 194 -8.46 37.59 -21.76
C PRO A 194 -7.43 38.35 -20.91
N GLY A 195 -7.12 39.59 -21.30
CA GLY A 195 -6.10 40.43 -20.65
C GLY A 195 -5.30 41.34 -21.59
N ASP A 196 -5.28 41.09 -22.90
CA ASP A 196 -4.64 41.99 -23.88
C ASP A 196 -5.63 43.03 -24.41
N GLU A 197 -5.80 44.12 -23.64
CA GLU A 197 -6.29 45.40 -24.15
C GLU A 197 -5.10 46.35 -24.38
N SER A 198 -4.57 46.34 -25.61
CA SER A 198 -3.87 47.47 -26.24
C SER A 198 -3.92 47.33 -27.75
#